data_AF-A0A2M8Z2W3-F1
#
_entry.id   AF-A0A2M8Z2W3-F1
#
_cell.length_a   1.000
_cell.length_b   1.000
_cell.length_c   1.000
_cell.angle_alpha   90.00
_cell.angle_beta   90.00
_cell.angle_gamma   90.00
#
_symmetry.space_group_name_H-M   'P 1'
#
loop_
_entity.id
_entity.type
_entity.pdbx_description
1 polymer ?
#
loop_
_entity_poly.entity_id
_entity_poly.type
_entity_poly.pdbx_seq_one_letter_code
_entity_poly.pdbx_strand_id
1 'polypeptide(L)'
;MKDYKIFINITKEVLDSVKPGDLVKVNDWKKPLKVIAVSDNYFVMARKLFGEWEYSVCEKKPWGGIRYNAMIGGKFHIGTDGWVFGSPTWIDFDCEGYDFDNLEASQAYINSFELSEDNRDHSFISPRNAVPIASIYIKSN
;
A
#
# COMPACT_ATOMS: atom_id res chain seq x y z
N MET A 1 12.02 -17.11 8.86
CA MET A 1 10.69 -17.51 8.31
C MET A 1 9.70 -18.02 9.36
N LYS A 2 10.09 -18.26 10.63
CA LYS A 2 9.26 -18.99 11.60
C LYS A 2 7.92 -18.34 12.01
N ASP A 3 7.64 -17.08 11.68
CA ASP A 3 6.43 -16.37 12.16
C ASP A 3 5.55 -15.77 11.05
N TYR A 4 5.85 -16.02 9.77
CA TYR A 4 5.05 -15.48 8.68
C TYR A 4 3.96 -16.47 8.25
N LYS A 5 2.72 -16.01 8.23
CA LYS A 5 1.63 -16.68 7.52
C LYS A 5 1.75 -16.37 6.03
N ILE A 6 1.68 -17.41 5.21
CA ILE A 6 1.88 -17.33 3.76
C ILE A 6 0.55 -17.57 3.07
N PHE A 7 0.13 -16.65 2.21
CA PHE A 7 -1.08 -16.76 1.40
C PHE A 7 -0.72 -16.71 -0.07
N ILE A 8 -1.08 -17.76 -0.82
CA ILE A 8 -0.92 -17.86 -2.28
C ILE A 8 -2.24 -17.69 -3.02
N ASN A 9 -3.37 -17.85 -2.33
CA ASN A 9 -4.69 -17.48 -2.82
C ASN A 9 -5.12 -16.24 -2.05
N ILE A 10 -4.93 -15.08 -2.66
CA ILE A 10 -5.20 -13.79 -2.03
C ILE A 10 -6.69 -13.50 -2.20
N THR A 11 -7.33 -13.14 -1.10
CA THR A 11 -8.71 -12.66 -1.07
C THR A 11 -8.77 -11.34 -0.32
N LYS A 12 -9.88 -10.60 -0.47
CA LYS A 12 -10.05 -9.35 0.27
C LYS A 12 -10.02 -9.60 1.78
N GLU A 13 -10.57 -10.72 2.25
CA GLU A 13 -10.58 -11.08 3.68
C GLU A 13 -9.17 -11.28 4.25
N VAL A 14 -8.24 -11.83 3.45
CA VAL A 14 -6.83 -11.91 3.82
C VAL A 14 -6.23 -10.51 3.98
N LEU A 15 -6.52 -9.60 3.04
CA LEU A 15 -6.01 -8.23 3.07
C LEU A 15 -6.67 -7.38 4.16
N ASP A 16 -7.94 -7.64 4.49
CA ASP A 16 -8.66 -6.99 5.59
C ASP A 16 -8.15 -7.43 6.96
N SER A 17 -7.47 -8.59 7.04
CA SER A 17 -6.85 -9.05 8.29
C SER A 17 -5.58 -8.28 8.67
N VAL A 18 -5.01 -7.52 7.73
CA VAL A 18 -3.79 -6.73 7.92
C VAL A 18 -4.06 -5.54 8.83
N LYS A 19 -3.18 -5.33 9.82
CA LYS A 19 -3.30 -4.26 10.82
C LYS A 19 -2.05 -3.38 10.87
N PRO A 20 -2.17 -2.12 11.32
CA PRO A 20 -1.01 -1.29 11.64
C PRO A 20 -0.04 -2.03 12.56
N GLY A 21 1.25 -2.00 12.22
CA GLY A 21 2.30 -2.72 12.94
C GLY A 21 2.72 -4.04 12.30
N ASP A 22 1.86 -4.69 11.51
CA ASP A 22 2.19 -5.96 10.84
C ASP A 22 3.37 -5.78 9.88
N LEU A 23 4.17 -6.85 9.73
CA LEU A 23 5.22 -6.91 8.72
C LEU A 23 4.74 -7.69 7.50
N VAL A 24 4.75 -7.05 6.34
CA VAL A 24 4.24 -7.60 5.08
C VAL A 24 5.36 -7.73 4.04
N LYS A 25 5.38 -8.86 3.33
CA LYS A 25 6.14 -9.03 2.08
C LYS A 25 5.21 -9.53 0.99
N VAL A 26 5.49 -9.13 -0.24
CA VAL A 26 4.76 -9.58 -1.43
C VAL A 26 5.72 -10.30 -2.37
N ASN A 27 5.24 -11.34 -3.05
CA ASN A 27 5.97 -12.08 -4.07
C ASN A 27 7.37 -12.53 -3.58
N ASP A 28 8.43 -12.09 -4.26
CA ASP A 28 9.81 -12.48 -4.01
C ASP A 28 10.61 -11.47 -3.16
N TRP A 29 9.92 -10.48 -2.58
CA TRP A 29 10.52 -9.44 -1.75
C TRP A 29 11.39 -10.02 -0.64
N LYS A 30 12.64 -9.52 -0.56
CA LYS A 30 13.63 -10.02 0.41
C LYS A 30 13.42 -9.46 1.80
N LYS A 31 12.80 -8.28 1.91
CA LYS A 31 12.62 -7.56 3.17
C LYS A 31 11.16 -7.11 3.33
N PRO A 32 10.60 -7.19 4.54
CA PRO A 32 9.25 -6.72 4.80
C PRO A 32 9.19 -5.20 4.90
N LEU A 33 8.02 -4.65 4.60
CA LEU A 33 7.62 -3.32 5.04
C LEU A 33 6.68 -3.45 6.25
N LYS A 34 6.66 -2.43 7.11
CA LYS A 34 5.75 -2.35 8.25
C LYS A 34 4.49 -1.62 7.82
N VAL A 35 3.32 -2.15 8.14
CA VAL A 35 2.04 -1.49 7.89
C VAL A 35 1.93 -0.28 8.80
N ILE A 36 1.68 0.89 8.21
CA ILE A 36 1.65 2.18 8.91
C ILE A 36 0.19 2.59 9.15
N ALA A 37 -0.62 2.61 8.08
CA ALA A 37 -2.03 3.00 8.15
C ALA A 37 -2.87 2.10 7.24
N VAL A 38 -4.15 1.97 7.61
CA VAL A 38 -5.13 1.11 6.93
C VAL A 38 -6.42 1.90 6.73
N SER A 39 -7.05 1.74 5.57
CA SER A 39 -8.41 2.18 5.26
C SER A 39 -9.27 0.98 4.87
N ASP A 40 -10.52 1.21 4.47
CA ASP A 40 -11.46 0.14 4.10
C ASP A 40 -10.94 -0.72 2.93
N ASN A 41 -10.33 -0.06 1.95
CA ASN A 41 -9.89 -0.65 0.69
C ASN A 41 -8.39 -0.53 0.43
N TYR A 42 -7.62 0.08 1.32
CA TYR A 42 -6.18 0.20 1.14
C TYR A 42 -5.41 0.04 2.44
N PHE A 43 -4.11 -0.20 2.31
CA PHE A 43 -3.17 0.01 3.40
C PHE A 43 -1.83 0.47 2.85
N VAL A 44 -1.15 1.33 3.60
CA VAL A 44 0.22 1.75 3.29
C VAL A 44 1.19 1.09 4.24
N MET A 45 2.33 0.69 3.70
CA MET A 45 3.39 0.03 4.42
C MET A 45 4.73 0.64 4.02
N ALA A 46 5.60 0.87 5.00
CA ALA A 46 6.85 1.57 4.81
C ALA A 46 7.97 1.04 5.71
N ARG A 47 9.21 1.41 5.38
CA ARG A 47 10.39 1.29 6.24
C ARG A 47 11.41 2.36 5.89
N LYS A 48 12.31 2.67 6.82
CA LYS A 48 13.49 3.48 6.53
C LYS A 48 14.57 2.64 5.85
N LEU A 49 15.11 3.14 4.74
CA LEU A 49 16.24 2.60 4.01
C LEU A 49 17.25 3.73 3.78
N PHE A 50 18.41 3.66 4.46
CA PHE A 50 19.45 4.70 4.41
C PHE A 50 18.96 6.13 4.72
N GLY A 51 18.00 6.26 5.64
CA GLY A 51 17.42 7.56 6.04
C GLY A 51 16.17 7.95 5.26
N GLU A 52 15.96 7.35 4.09
CA GLU A 52 14.80 7.61 3.22
C GLU A 52 13.66 6.62 3.46
N TRP A 53 12.43 7.02 3.16
CA TRP A 53 11.27 6.14 3.25
C TRP A 53 11.09 5.31 1.97
N GLU A 54 11.17 3.99 2.12
CA GLU A 54 10.69 3.04 1.12
C GLU A 54 9.28 2.60 1.50
N TYR A 55 8.31 2.77 0.61
CA TYR A 55 6.91 2.47 0.89
C TYR A 55 6.19 1.81 -0.28
N SER A 56 5.02 1.26 0.02
CA SER A 56 4.09 0.72 -0.95
C SER A 56 2.67 0.79 -0.39
N VAL A 57 1.70 1.01 -1.28
CA VAL A 57 0.27 1.01 -1.01
C VAL A 57 -0.33 -0.22 -1.64
N CYS A 58 -1.09 -0.99 -0.86
CA CYS A 58 -1.83 -2.14 -1.33
C CYS A 58 -3.30 -1.77 -1.52
N GLU A 59 -3.88 -2.16 -2.65
CA GLU A 59 -5.31 -2.09 -2.89
C GLU A 59 -5.96 -3.43 -2.52
N LYS A 60 -7.00 -3.36 -1.68
CA LYS A 60 -7.83 -4.47 -1.24
C LYS A 60 -9.05 -4.68 -2.13
N LYS A 61 -9.29 -3.81 -3.10
CA LYS A 61 -10.31 -4.02 -4.13
C LYS A 61 -9.76 -4.98 -5.19
N PRO A 62 -10.57 -5.94 -5.65
CA PRO A 62 -10.17 -6.76 -6.77
C PRO A 62 -10.15 -5.90 -8.04
N TRP A 63 -9.03 -5.91 -8.77
CA TRP A 63 -8.90 -5.23 -10.06
C TRP A 63 -9.84 -5.86 -11.09
N GLY A 64 -10.80 -5.07 -11.57
CA GLY A 64 -11.76 -5.47 -12.60
C GLY A 64 -11.32 -5.15 -14.03
N GLY A 65 -10.12 -4.57 -14.22
CA GLY A 65 -9.69 -4.03 -15.50
C GLY A 65 -9.31 -5.08 -16.55
N ILE A 66 -9.21 -4.61 -17.80
CA ILE A 66 -8.98 -5.42 -19.00
C ILE A 66 -7.50 -5.87 -19.07
N ARG A 67 -7.28 -7.11 -19.53
CA ARG A 67 -6.04 -7.93 -19.57
C ARG A 67 -4.80 -7.36 -20.30
N TYR A 68 -4.64 -6.06 -20.55
CA TYR A 68 -3.58 -5.57 -21.47
C TYR A 68 -2.39 -4.84 -20.83
N ASN A 69 -2.32 -4.68 -19.50
CA ASN A 69 -1.22 -3.97 -18.80
C ASN A 69 -0.51 -4.84 -17.74
N ALA A 70 0.55 -4.32 -17.09
CA ALA A 70 1.30 -4.99 -15.99
C ALA A 70 0.44 -5.54 -14.83
N MET A 71 -0.85 -5.18 -14.81
CA MET A 71 -1.90 -5.69 -13.94
C MET A 71 -2.38 -7.12 -14.29
N ILE A 72 -1.87 -7.75 -15.36
CA ILE A 72 -2.24 -9.12 -15.79
C ILE A 72 -1.92 -10.14 -14.69
N GLY A 73 -2.92 -10.89 -14.25
CA GLY A 73 -2.77 -12.12 -13.45
C GLY A 73 -3.03 -11.97 -11.95
N GLY A 74 -3.04 -10.75 -11.40
CA GLY A 74 -3.36 -10.50 -10.00
C GLY A 74 -4.77 -9.93 -9.83
N LYS A 75 -5.54 -10.46 -8.86
CA LYS A 75 -6.76 -9.80 -8.41
C LYS A 75 -6.45 -8.54 -7.60
N PHE A 76 -5.31 -8.49 -6.93
CA PHE A 76 -4.91 -7.39 -6.04
C PHE A 76 -3.52 -6.90 -6.41
N HIS A 77 -3.24 -5.64 -6.11
CA HIS A 77 -2.04 -4.95 -6.55
C HIS A 77 -1.43 -4.11 -5.45
N ILE A 78 -0.13 -3.89 -5.58
CA ILE A 78 0.65 -3.06 -4.67
C ILE A 78 1.60 -2.19 -5.48
N GLY A 79 1.84 -0.96 -5.05
CA GLY A 79 2.75 -0.04 -5.72
C GLY A 79 2.87 1.29 -4.99
N THR A 80 3.62 2.23 -5.55
CA THR A 80 3.60 3.62 -5.08
C THR A 80 2.36 4.34 -5.59
N ASP A 81 2.02 5.48 -5.00
CA ASP A 81 1.04 6.39 -5.57
C ASP A 81 1.50 7.04 -6.88
N GLY A 82 0.58 7.78 -7.50
CA GLY A 82 0.81 8.57 -8.71
C GLY A 82 1.32 9.99 -8.50
N TRP A 83 1.54 10.44 -7.25
CA TRP A 83 1.97 11.82 -6.99
C TRP A 83 3.48 11.96 -7.19
N VAL A 84 3.86 12.78 -8.17
CA VAL A 84 5.26 13.02 -8.53
C VAL A 84 6.01 13.83 -7.45
N PHE A 85 5.28 14.70 -6.72
CA PHE A 85 5.85 15.63 -5.74
C PHE A 85 5.40 15.35 -4.30
N GLY A 86 4.90 14.13 -4.04
CA GLY A 86 4.29 13.78 -2.76
C GLY A 86 2.80 14.15 -2.69
N SER A 87 2.12 13.59 -1.69
CA SER A 87 0.68 13.77 -1.55
C SER A 87 0.35 15.15 -0.97
N PRO A 88 -0.59 15.91 -1.58
CA PRO A 88 -1.02 17.21 -1.05
C PRO A 88 -1.57 17.14 0.38
N THR A 89 -2.11 15.99 0.78
CA THR A 89 -2.64 15.77 2.14
C THR A 89 -1.60 15.95 3.23
N TRP A 90 -0.31 15.79 2.92
CA TRP A 90 0.80 15.96 3.87
C TRP A 90 1.11 17.44 4.16
N ILE A 91 0.76 18.34 3.23
CA ILE A 91 0.98 19.79 3.42
C ILE A 91 0.23 20.30 4.66
N ASP A 92 -0.96 19.74 4.94
CA ASP A 92 -1.79 20.12 6.08
C ASP A 92 -1.20 19.69 7.45
N PHE A 93 -0.18 18.83 7.45
CA PHE A 93 0.47 18.28 8.65
C PHE A 93 1.90 18.80 8.85
N ASP A 94 2.30 19.85 8.12
CA ASP A 94 3.61 20.51 8.24
C ASP A 94 4.79 19.53 8.07
N CYS A 95 4.65 18.58 7.13
CA CYS A 95 5.67 17.58 6.81
C CYS A 95 6.20 17.72 5.39
N GLU A 96 7.53 17.66 5.25
CA GLU A 96 8.20 17.69 3.95
C GLU A 96 8.21 16.29 3.32
N GLY A 97 7.30 16.05 2.37
CA GLY A 97 7.22 14.78 1.65
C GLY A 97 6.55 13.66 2.44
N TYR A 98 6.91 12.41 2.13
CA TYR A 98 6.36 11.24 2.82
C TYR A 98 7.12 10.97 4.13
N ASP A 99 6.52 11.30 5.27
CA ASP A 99 7.04 10.97 6.61
C ASP A 99 6.14 9.99 7.39
N PHE A 100 6.34 8.70 7.17
CA PHE A 100 5.50 7.66 7.78
C PHE A 100 5.65 7.50 9.30
N ASP A 101 6.46 8.32 9.98
CA ASP A 101 6.43 8.43 11.44
C ASP A 101 5.25 9.30 11.93
N ASN A 102 4.72 10.21 11.10
CA ASN A 102 3.50 10.96 11.39
C ASN A 102 2.25 10.10 11.06
N LEU A 103 1.68 9.47 12.08
CA LEU A 103 0.55 8.56 11.93
C LEU A 103 -0.74 9.26 11.48
N GLU A 104 -0.95 10.51 11.87
CA GLU A 104 -2.14 11.28 11.47
C GLU A 104 -2.07 11.63 9.98
N ALA A 105 -0.91 12.13 9.52
CA ALA A 105 -0.66 12.39 8.10
C ALA A 105 -0.76 11.09 7.27
N SER A 106 -0.20 9.99 7.78
CA SER A 106 -0.28 8.66 7.14
C SER A 106 -1.72 8.16 7.01
N GLN A 107 -2.56 8.44 8.02
CA GLN A 107 -3.97 8.07 7.97
C GLN A 107 -4.75 8.96 6.98
N ALA A 108 -4.51 10.27 6.97
CA ALA A 108 -5.11 11.17 5.99
C ALA A 108 -4.72 10.78 4.55
N TYR A 109 -3.45 10.45 4.35
CA TYR A 109 -2.91 9.95 3.10
C TYR A 109 -3.61 8.69 2.60
N ILE A 110 -3.73 7.64 3.43
CA ILE A 110 -4.38 6.41 2.98
C ILE A 110 -5.87 6.61 2.71
N ASN A 111 -6.53 7.50 3.46
CA ASN A 111 -7.93 7.86 3.23
C ASN A 111 -8.14 8.60 1.90
N SER A 112 -7.11 9.28 1.36
CA SER A 112 -7.20 9.95 0.05
C SER A 112 -7.46 8.98 -1.11
N PHE A 113 -7.10 7.70 -0.96
CA PHE A 113 -7.37 6.65 -1.96
C PHE A 113 -8.83 6.17 -1.96
N GLU A 114 -9.58 6.47 -0.89
CA GLU A 114 -11.00 6.15 -0.78
C GLU A 114 -11.90 7.21 -1.44
N LEU A 115 -11.35 8.40 -1.70
CA LEU A 115 -12.08 9.46 -2.39
C LEU A 115 -12.48 9.00 -3.80
N SER A 116 -13.52 9.61 -4.35
CA SER A 116 -13.93 9.35 -5.72
C SER A 116 -12.91 9.93 -6.72
N GLU A 117 -12.77 9.32 -7.90
CA GLU A 117 -11.78 9.74 -8.91
C GLU A 117 -11.95 11.19 -9.41
N ASP A 118 -13.15 11.76 -9.30
CA ASP A 118 -13.45 13.15 -9.62
C ASP A 118 -13.01 14.14 -8.53
N ASN A 119 -12.63 13.65 -7.34
CA ASN A 119 -12.10 14.48 -6.28
C ASN A 119 -10.63 14.85 -6.60
N ARG A 120 -10.31 16.14 -6.53
CA ARG A 120 -8.95 16.64 -6.82
C ARG A 120 -7.88 16.06 -5.88
N ASP A 121 -8.28 15.69 -4.66
CA ASP A 121 -7.40 15.17 -3.62
C ASP A 121 -7.35 13.63 -3.66
N HIS A 122 -8.03 13.00 -4.63
CA HIS A 122 -7.99 11.56 -4.83
C HIS A 122 -6.59 11.06 -5.20
N SER A 123 -6.18 9.99 -4.56
CA SER A 123 -4.94 9.28 -4.87
C SER A 123 -5.23 7.91 -5.48
N PHE A 124 -4.31 7.42 -6.30
CA PHE A 124 -4.39 6.10 -6.92
C PHE A 124 -3.01 5.43 -6.93
N ILE A 125 -2.99 4.10 -6.97
CA ILE A 125 -1.74 3.35 -7.16
C ILE A 125 -1.27 3.56 -8.59
N SER A 126 -0.04 4.03 -8.77
CA SER A 126 0.54 4.29 -10.08
C SER A 126 0.60 3.00 -10.91
N PRO A 127 -0.09 2.93 -12.06
CA PRO A 127 -0.08 1.74 -12.91
C PRO A 127 1.31 1.39 -13.47
N ARG A 128 2.26 2.35 -13.44
CA ARG A 128 3.65 2.15 -13.89
C ARG A 128 4.48 1.36 -12.89
N ASN A 129 4.16 1.50 -11.60
CA ASN A 129 4.92 0.91 -10.50
C ASN A 129 4.13 -0.21 -9.79
N ALA A 130 2.86 -0.38 -10.14
CA ALA A 130 2.00 -1.42 -9.60
C ALA A 130 2.47 -2.81 -10.03
N VAL A 131 2.52 -3.73 -9.07
CA VAL A 131 2.79 -5.15 -9.30
C VAL A 131 1.63 -5.99 -8.77
N PRO A 132 1.23 -7.06 -9.48
CA PRO A 132 0.21 -7.98 -8.98
C PRO A 132 0.73 -8.77 -7.76
N ILE A 133 -0.17 -9.02 -6.80
CA ILE A 133 0.12 -9.82 -5.61
C ILE A 133 -0.16 -11.29 -5.94
N ALA A 134 0.88 -12.07 -6.23
CA ALA A 134 0.82 -13.51 -6.45
C ALA A 134 0.98 -14.31 -5.14
N SER A 135 1.73 -13.76 -4.19
CA SER A 135 1.80 -14.27 -2.82
C SER A 135 2.00 -13.13 -1.83
N ILE A 136 1.44 -13.27 -0.63
CA ILE A 136 1.63 -12.33 0.48
C ILE A 136 2.04 -13.07 1.74
N TYR A 137 3.00 -12.50 2.47
CA TYR A 137 3.55 -13.03 3.71
C TYR A 137 3.27 -12.00 4.81
N ILE A 138 2.50 -12.38 5.81
CA ILE A 138 2.10 -11.49 6.91
C ILE A 138 2.65 -12.04 8.22
N LYS A 139 3.41 -11.24 8.94
CA LYS A 139 3.79 -11.49 10.33
C LYS A 139 3.06 -10.47 11.20
N SER A 140 2.14 -10.96 12.02
CA SER A 140 1.41 -10.12 12.97
C SER A 140 2.36 -9.61 14.06
N ASN A 141 2.17 -8.35 14.43
CA ASN A 141 2.85 -7.74 15.58
C ASN A 141 2.07 -7.95 16.88
#